data_AF-X0VPA2-F1
#
_entry.id   AF-X0VPA2-F1
#
_cell.length_a   1.000
_cell.length_b   1.000
_cell.length_c   1.000
_cell.angle_alpha   90.00
_cell.angle_beta   90.00
_cell.angle_gamma   90.00
#
_symmetry.space_group_name_H-M   'P 1'
#
loop_
_entity.id
_entity.type
_entity.pdbx_description
1 polymer ?
#
loop_
_entity_poly.entity_id
_entity_poly.type
_entity_poly.pdbx_seq_one_letter_code
_entity_poly.pdbx_strand_id
1 'polypeptide(L)'
;GILAKSIIDQEIGEEVTLDKLMEIMEKAEKQGLVHESFNMQDTAMFVCNCCSCCCGFLRSVKDMHNYDSITKSNFEPEFIYEKCNLCEVCMEICPMEAIYHHWPHKKDLSDNMMLVRRDRCIGCGICASNCPSDAISLVKTRDVIPIKDQKELMAKRSKAKTH
;
A
#
# COMPACT_ATOMS: atom_id res chain seq x y z
N GLY A 1 23.84 -5.25 -3.25
CA GLY A 1 24.45 -4.14 -2.49
C GLY A 1 25.08 -4.64 -1.20
N ILE A 2 25.82 -3.79 -0.47
CA ILE A 2 26.58 -4.19 0.74
C ILE A 2 25.68 -4.83 1.81
N LEU A 3 24.50 -4.26 2.06
CA LEU A 3 23.55 -4.80 3.03
C LEU A 3 23.07 -6.20 2.66
N ALA A 4 22.64 -6.40 1.40
CA ALA A 4 22.19 -7.71 0.92
C ALA A 4 23.29 -8.78 1.06
N LYS A 5 24.55 -8.42 0.72
CA LYS A 5 25.69 -9.32 0.90
C LYS A 5 25.87 -9.70 2.36
N SER A 6 25.81 -8.73 3.28
CA SER A 6 25.94 -8.99 4.72
C SER A 6 24.84 -9.90 5.28
N ILE A 7 23.62 -9.82 4.75
CA ILE A 7 22.50 -10.70 5.14
C ILE A 7 22.71 -12.14 4.65
N ILE A 8 23.22 -12.30 3.43
CA ILE A 8 23.58 -13.61 2.85
C ILE A 8 24.76 -14.22 3.62
N ASP A 9 25.81 -13.44 3.89
CA ASP A 9 27.00 -13.88 4.63
C ASP A 9 26.67 -14.32 6.07
N GLN A 10 25.57 -13.82 6.65
CA GLN A 10 25.06 -14.21 7.97
C GLN A 10 24.07 -15.38 7.92
N GLU A 11 23.78 -15.95 6.75
CA GLU A 11 22.80 -17.03 6.56
C GLU A 11 21.38 -16.65 7.01
N ILE A 12 21.05 -15.34 6.98
CA ILE A 12 19.73 -14.80 7.35
C ILE A 12 18.84 -14.65 6.10
N GLY A 13 19.43 -14.62 4.91
CA GLY A 13 18.72 -14.53 3.65
C GLY A 13 19.48 -15.18 2.50
N GLU A 14 18.83 -15.27 1.36
CA GLU A 14 19.34 -15.93 0.17
C GLU A 14 19.23 -15.02 -1.06
N GLU A 15 20.06 -15.29 -2.07
CA GLU A 15 19.90 -14.69 -3.39
C GLU A 15 18.79 -15.40 -4.15
N VAL A 16 17.92 -14.63 -4.80
CA VAL A 16 16.76 -15.14 -5.54
C VAL A 16 16.73 -14.56 -6.95
N THR A 17 16.11 -15.29 -7.88
CA THR A 17 15.84 -14.78 -9.24
C THR A 17 14.72 -13.75 -9.22
N LEU A 18 14.59 -12.97 -10.31
CA LEU A 18 13.49 -12.02 -10.46
C LEU A 18 12.13 -12.71 -10.39
N ASP A 19 11.95 -13.83 -11.09
CA ASP A 19 10.69 -14.58 -11.06
C ASP A 19 10.36 -15.04 -9.64
N LYS A 20 11.36 -15.53 -8.91
CA LYS A 20 11.16 -15.95 -7.53
C LYS A 20 10.81 -14.78 -6.61
N LEU A 21 11.42 -13.62 -6.81
CA LEU A 21 11.06 -12.40 -6.10
C LEU A 21 9.60 -12.02 -6.37
N MET A 22 9.16 -12.06 -7.64
CA MET A 22 7.77 -11.76 -7.99
C MET A 22 6.77 -12.73 -7.34
N GLU A 23 7.08 -14.03 -7.29
CA GLU A 23 6.27 -15.01 -6.56
C GLU A 23 6.16 -14.67 -5.06
N ILE A 24 7.27 -14.26 -4.43
CA ILE A 24 7.30 -13.86 -3.01
C ILE A 24 6.42 -12.63 -2.79
N MET A 25 6.49 -11.65 -3.70
CA MET A 25 5.69 -10.43 -3.64
C MET A 25 4.20 -10.76 -3.76
N GLU A 26 3.79 -11.53 -4.77
CA GLU A 26 2.39 -11.94 -4.96
C GLU A 26 1.86 -12.72 -3.74
N LYS A 27 2.67 -13.61 -3.16
CA LYS A 27 2.31 -14.34 -1.95
C LYS A 27 2.09 -13.38 -0.77
N ALA A 28 2.94 -12.37 -0.62
CA ALA A 28 2.80 -11.37 0.42
C ALA A 28 1.51 -10.52 0.24
N GLU A 29 1.17 -10.10 -0.99
CA GLU A 29 -0.08 -9.38 -1.26
C GLU A 29 -1.32 -10.21 -0.91
N LYS A 30 -1.32 -11.50 -1.27
CA LYS A 30 -2.40 -12.45 -0.93
C LYS A 30 -2.55 -12.67 0.58
N GLN A 31 -1.50 -12.40 1.34
CA GLN A 31 -1.50 -12.45 2.80
C GLN A 31 -1.90 -11.10 3.43
N GLY A 32 -2.24 -10.08 2.64
CA GLY A 32 -2.60 -8.75 3.13
C GLY A 32 -1.40 -7.91 3.59
N LEU A 33 -0.18 -8.23 3.13
CA LEU A 33 1.01 -7.46 3.44
C LEU A 33 1.17 -6.31 2.42
N VAL A 34 1.47 -5.11 2.94
CA VAL A 34 1.73 -3.93 2.13
C VAL A 34 3.18 -3.95 1.68
N HIS A 35 3.39 -3.77 0.38
CA HIS A 35 4.69 -3.47 -0.19
C HIS A 35 5.07 -2.02 0.12
N GLU A 36 6.10 -1.84 0.94
CA GLU A 36 6.66 -0.51 1.21
C GLU A 36 8.10 -0.43 0.73
N SER A 37 8.48 0.76 0.25
CA SER A 37 9.84 1.05 -0.17
C SER A 37 10.14 2.53 0.03
N PHE A 38 11.38 2.92 -0.26
CA PHE A 38 11.73 4.33 -0.33
C PHE A 38 11.15 4.94 -1.59
N ASN A 39 10.51 6.09 -1.42
CA ASN A 39 9.97 6.87 -2.53
C ASN A 39 11.09 7.63 -3.27
N MET A 40 11.96 6.89 -3.95
CA MET A 40 13.15 7.38 -4.65
C MET A 40 13.31 6.66 -6.00
N GLN A 41 13.76 7.37 -7.04
CA GLN A 41 13.83 6.81 -8.40
C GLN A 41 15.03 5.89 -8.62
N ASP A 42 16.20 6.23 -8.07
CA ASP A 42 17.45 5.57 -8.41
C ASP A 42 17.71 4.27 -7.64
N THR A 43 17.14 4.09 -6.45
CA THR A 43 17.38 2.89 -5.63
C THR A 43 16.24 2.63 -4.62
N ALA A 44 15.59 1.48 -4.76
CA ALA A 44 14.89 0.84 -3.65
C ALA A 44 15.93 0.11 -2.79
N MET A 45 16.36 0.71 -1.66
CA MET A 45 17.33 0.08 -0.76
C MET A 45 16.82 -1.27 -0.20
N PHE A 46 15.52 -1.36 0.02
CA PHE A 46 14.80 -2.57 0.35
C PHE A 46 13.32 -2.42 -0.05
N VAL A 47 12.65 -3.56 -0.16
CA VAL A 47 11.19 -3.64 -0.19
C VAL A 47 10.79 -4.44 1.04
N CYS A 48 9.88 -3.90 1.85
CA CYS A 48 9.31 -4.60 2.99
C CYS A 48 7.86 -5.00 2.70
N ASN A 49 7.46 -6.15 3.27
CA ASN A 49 6.13 -6.72 3.15
C ASN A 49 5.49 -6.71 4.54
N CYS A 50 4.78 -5.64 4.86
CA CYS A 50 4.41 -5.33 6.24
C CYS A 50 2.88 -5.26 6.45
N CYS A 51 2.42 -5.75 7.61
CA CYS A 51 1.08 -5.48 8.14
C CYS A 51 1.15 -4.36 9.20
N SER A 52 0.04 -3.66 9.45
CA SER A 52 -0.09 -2.78 10.62
C SER A 52 -0.01 -3.56 11.97
N CYS A 53 -0.12 -4.88 11.92
CA CYS A 53 -0.02 -5.75 13.09
C CYS A 53 1.40 -5.84 13.69
N CYS A 54 2.46 -5.72 12.90
CA CYS A 54 3.84 -5.86 13.38
C CYS A 54 4.73 -4.66 12.99
N CYS A 55 4.37 -3.91 11.95
CA CYS A 55 5.13 -2.74 11.53
C CYS A 55 4.76 -1.53 12.38
N GLY A 56 5.72 -1.07 13.21
CA GLY A 56 5.55 0.14 14.02
C GLY A 56 5.22 1.37 13.17
N PHE A 57 5.67 1.41 11.92
CA PHE A 57 5.40 2.51 10.99
C PHE A 57 3.93 2.52 10.53
N LEU A 58 3.46 1.45 9.86
CA LEU A 58 2.06 1.35 9.42
C LEU A 58 1.07 1.45 10.58
N ARG A 59 1.42 0.85 11.73
CA ARG A 59 0.64 0.98 12.96
C ARG A 59 0.53 2.43 13.40
N SER A 60 1.64 3.17 13.44
CA SER A 60 1.62 4.59 13.83
C SER A 60 0.78 5.43 12.88
N VAL A 61 0.89 5.20 11.58
CA VAL A 61 0.08 5.89 10.56
C VAL A 61 -1.42 5.66 10.81
N LYS A 62 -1.80 4.39 11.03
CA LYS A 62 -3.18 3.97 11.29
C LYS A 62 -3.69 4.53 12.63
N ASP A 63 -3.03 4.19 13.73
CA ASP A 63 -3.55 4.43 15.10
C ASP A 63 -3.56 5.92 15.45
N MET A 64 -2.58 6.70 14.94
CA MET A 64 -2.55 8.14 15.11
C MET A 64 -3.43 8.89 14.10
N HIS A 65 -4.07 8.17 13.17
CA HIS A 65 -4.86 8.75 12.07
C HIS A 65 -4.08 9.78 11.24
N ASN A 66 -2.77 9.58 11.09
CA ASN A 66 -1.86 10.51 10.41
C ASN A 66 -1.47 9.97 9.02
N TYR A 67 -2.48 9.75 8.17
CA TYR A 67 -2.32 9.11 6.86
C TYR A 67 -1.51 9.93 5.84
N ASP A 68 -1.33 11.22 6.09
CA ASP A 68 -0.52 12.11 5.24
C ASP A 68 0.97 12.16 5.66
N SER A 69 1.35 11.45 6.74
CA SER A 69 2.76 11.31 7.16
C SER A 69 3.60 10.45 6.22
N ILE A 70 2.97 9.77 5.26
CA ILE A 70 3.63 8.91 4.28
C ILE A 70 3.32 9.39 2.87
N THR A 71 4.19 9.04 1.92
CA THR A 71 3.84 9.25 0.50
C THR A 71 2.86 8.16 0.07
N LYS A 72 1.67 8.59 -0.38
CA LYS A 72 0.65 7.72 -0.95
C LYS A 72 1.03 7.28 -2.37
N SER A 73 0.57 6.10 -2.78
CA SER A 73 0.69 5.64 -4.16
C SER A 73 0.04 6.63 -5.13
N ASN A 74 0.51 6.65 -6.39
CA ASN A 74 -0.17 7.36 -7.46
C ASN A 74 -1.48 6.71 -7.88
N PHE A 75 -1.81 5.53 -7.34
CA PHE A 75 -3.00 4.77 -7.66
C PHE A 75 -3.95 4.66 -6.46
N GLU A 76 -5.25 4.62 -6.72
CA GLU A 76 -6.29 4.34 -5.74
C GLU A 76 -7.25 3.27 -6.26
N PRO A 77 -7.93 2.52 -5.37
CA PRO A 77 -8.95 1.56 -5.76
C PRO A 77 -10.21 2.25 -6.29
N GLU A 78 -10.72 1.73 -7.40
CA GLU A 78 -12.02 2.07 -7.97
C GLU A 78 -12.88 0.81 -8.07
N PHE A 79 -14.13 0.88 -7.58
CA PHE A 79 -15.06 -0.24 -7.61
C PHE A 79 -15.79 -0.32 -8.93
N ILE A 80 -15.83 -1.53 -9.50
CA ILE A 80 -16.70 -1.92 -10.61
C ILE A 80 -17.96 -2.52 -9.98
N TYR A 81 -18.94 -1.67 -9.68
CA TYR A 81 -20.09 -2.05 -8.85
C TYR A 81 -20.91 -3.20 -9.43
N GLU A 82 -20.92 -3.38 -10.75
CA GLU A 82 -21.62 -4.47 -11.43
C GLU A 82 -21.04 -5.86 -11.10
N LYS A 83 -19.78 -5.93 -10.67
CA LYS A 83 -19.10 -7.16 -10.25
C LYS A 83 -19.09 -7.34 -8.73
N CYS A 84 -19.40 -6.30 -7.97
CA CYS A 84 -19.32 -6.35 -6.52
C CYS A 84 -20.53 -7.10 -5.95
N ASN A 85 -20.27 -8.08 -5.09
CA ASN A 85 -21.30 -8.85 -4.40
C ASN A 85 -21.38 -8.53 -2.89
N LEU A 86 -20.74 -7.44 -2.45
CA LEU A 86 -20.73 -6.99 -1.05
C LEU A 86 -20.22 -8.06 -0.06
N CYS A 87 -19.27 -8.91 -0.46
CA CYS A 87 -18.69 -9.94 0.41
C CYS A 87 -17.74 -9.41 1.51
N GLU A 88 -17.51 -8.10 1.58
CA GLU A 88 -16.73 -7.42 2.62
C GLU A 88 -15.24 -7.81 2.76
N VAL A 89 -14.72 -8.76 1.98
CA VAL A 89 -13.29 -9.16 2.01
C VAL A 89 -12.34 -7.96 1.91
N CYS A 90 -12.65 -7.01 1.03
CA CYS A 90 -11.86 -5.79 0.85
C CYS A 90 -11.88 -4.85 2.07
N MET A 91 -12.97 -4.84 2.84
CA MET A 91 -13.08 -4.11 4.11
C MET A 91 -12.23 -4.79 5.19
N GLU A 92 -12.32 -6.12 5.32
CA GLU A 92 -11.59 -6.88 6.34
C GLU A 92 -10.07 -6.83 6.16
N ILE A 93 -9.59 -6.97 4.93
CA ILE A 93 -8.15 -7.04 4.64
C ILE A 93 -7.46 -5.66 4.61
N CYS A 94 -8.23 -4.56 4.60
CA CYS A 94 -7.65 -3.22 4.43
C CYS A 94 -6.83 -2.80 5.67
N PRO A 95 -5.49 -2.66 5.57
CA PRO A 95 -4.66 -2.38 6.75
C PRO A 95 -4.90 -0.99 7.34
N MET A 96 -5.47 -0.07 6.56
CA MET A 96 -5.78 1.31 6.97
C MET A 96 -7.26 1.52 7.31
N GLU A 97 -8.09 0.47 7.25
CA GLU A 97 -9.55 0.57 7.45
C GLU A 97 -10.17 1.66 6.55
N ALA A 98 -9.66 1.75 5.32
CA ALA A 98 -10.05 2.75 4.35
C ALA A 98 -11.28 2.33 3.55
N ILE A 99 -11.68 1.06 3.59
CA ILE A 99 -12.86 0.55 2.89
C ILE A 99 -13.95 0.24 3.91
N TYR A 100 -15.18 0.60 3.61
CA TYR A 100 -16.33 0.33 4.47
C TYR A 100 -17.56 -0.03 3.63
N HIS A 101 -18.46 -0.82 4.23
CA HIS A 101 -19.77 -1.11 3.67
C HIS A 101 -20.74 0.01 4.04
N HIS A 102 -21.23 0.75 3.05
CA HIS A 102 -22.32 1.69 3.21
C HIS A 102 -23.65 0.94 3.11
N TRP A 103 -24.19 0.58 4.27
CA TRP A 103 -25.47 -0.11 4.38
C TRP A 103 -26.62 0.80 3.89
N PRO A 104 -27.65 0.22 3.24
CA PRO A 104 -28.66 1.02 2.57
C PRO A 104 -29.56 1.74 3.56
N HIS A 105 -29.73 3.04 3.35
CA HIS A 105 -30.74 3.85 4.04
C HIS A 105 -32.02 3.99 3.20
N LYS A 106 -31.97 3.68 1.90
CA LYS A 106 -33.13 3.71 1.02
C LYS A 106 -33.83 2.35 0.97
N LYS A 107 -35.16 2.38 0.88
CA LYS A 107 -35.98 1.16 0.80
C LYS A 107 -35.70 0.33 -0.46
N ASP A 108 -35.25 0.97 -1.53
CA ASP A 108 -34.92 0.31 -2.81
C ASP A 108 -33.50 -0.26 -2.84
N LEU A 109 -32.74 -0.14 -1.73
CA LEU A 109 -31.35 -0.60 -1.59
C LEU A 109 -30.37 0.04 -2.59
N SER A 110 -30.77 1.10 -3.30
CA SER A 110 -29.95 1.75 -4.33
C SER A 110 -28.68 2.40 -3.80
N ASP A 111 -28.60 2.61 -2.48
CA ASP A 111 -27.41 3.09 -1.81
C ASP A 111 -26.59 1.98 -1.13
N ASN A 112 -26.89 0.69 -1.33
CA ASN A 112 -26.08 -0.38 -0.74
C ASN A 112 -24.76 -0.60 -1.51
N MET A 113 -23.61 -0.22 -0.96
CA MET A 113 -22.33 -0.30 -1.69
C MET A 113 -21.07 -0.30 -0.81
N MET A 114 -19.97 -0.81 -1.35
CA MET A 114 -18.64 -0.62 -0.76
C MET A 114 -18.09 0.76 -1.13
N LEU A 115 -17.53 1.49 -0.17
CA LEU A 115 -16.97 2.82 -0.36
C LEU A 115 -15.54 2.93 0.19
N VAL A 116 -14.78 3.89 -0.36
CA VAL A 116 -13.39 4.17 0.03
C VAL A 116 -13.29 5.53 0.71
N ARG A 117 -12.77 5.56 1.94
CA ARG A 117 -12.26 6.75 2.62
C ARG A 117 -10.90 7.14 2.04
N ARG A 118 -10.93 8.00 1.02
CA ARG A 118 -9.72 8.42 0.27
C ARG A 118 -8.68 9.16 1.14
N ASP A 119 -9.12 9.79 2.22
CA ASP A 119 -8.25 10.39 3.23
C ASP A 119 -7.33 9.35 3.90
N ARG A 120 -7.86 8.14 4.15
CA ARG A 120 -7.14 7.02 4.77
C ARG A 120 -6.42 6.10 3.79
N CYS A 121 -6.88 6.09 2.53
CA CYS A 121 -6.33 5.20 1.52
C CYS A 121 -4.88 5.60 1.19
N ILE A 122 -3.97 4.63 1.30
CA ILE A 122 -2.56 4.80 0.92
C ILE A 122 -2.26 4.26 -0.49
N GLY A 123 -3.26 3.64 -1.14
CA GLY A 123 -3.15 3.10 -2.49
C GLY A 123 -2.30 1.82 -2.60
N CYS A 124 -2.32 0.98 -1.55
CA CYS A 124 -1.50 -0.24 -1.46
C CYS A 124 -1.96 -1.41 -2.36
N GLY A 125 -3.15 -1.37 -2.94
CA GLY A 125 -3.60 -2.40 -3.88
C GLY A 125 -4.12 -3.71 -3.28
N ILE A 126 -3.90 -3.99 -1.99
CA ILE A 126 -4.30 -5.27 -1.35
C ILE A 126 -5.77 -5.64 -1.61
N CYS A 127 -6.67 -4.66 -1.54
CA CYS A 127 -8.10 -4.87 -1.81
C CYS A 127 -8.38 -5.36 -3.25
N ALA A 128 -7.63 -4.87 -4.24
CA ALA A 128 -7.76 -5.29 -5.63
C ALA A 128 -7.20 -6.71 -5.82
N SER A 129 -6.00 -6.99 -5.29
CA SER A 129 -5.35 -8.31 -5.39
C SER A 129 -6.13 -9.44 -4.70
N ASN A 130 -7.02 -9.10 -3.75
CA ASN A 130 -7.78 -10.08 -2.96
C ASN A 130 -9.30 -10.01 -3.21
N CYS A 131 -9.77 -9.27 -4.22
CA CYS A 131 -11.19 -9.23 -4.53
C CYS A 131 -11.64 -10.52 -5.25
N PRO A 132 -12.50 -11.37 -4.65
CA PRO A 132 -12.84 -12.66 -5.26
C PRO A 132 -13.65 -12.55 -6.56
N SER A 133 -14.27 -11.39 -6.80
CA SER A 133 -15.09 -11.10 -7.98
C SER A 133 -14.42 -10.13 -8.95
N ASP A 134 -13.15 -9.80 -8.75
CA ASP A 134 -12.41 -8.82 -9.57
C ASP A 134 -13.17 -7.49 -9.74
N ALA A 135 -13.81 -7.04 -8.67
CA ALA A 135 -14.67 -5.86 -8.63
C ALA A 135 -13.93 -4.58 -8.25
N ILE A 136 -12.60 -4.61 -8.14
CA ILE A 136 -11.78 -3.46 -7.76
C ILE A 136 -10.61 -3.35 -8.75
N SER A 137 -10.47 -2.20 -9.39
CA SER A 137 -9.32 -1.84 -10.22
C SER A 137 -8.47 -0.79 -9.51
N LEU A 138 -7.20 -0.65 -9.91
CA LEU A 138 -6.35 0.46 -9.47
C LEU A 138 -6.28 1.51 -10.58
N VAL A 139 -6.70 2.73 -10.27
CA VAL A 139 -6.70 3.85 -11.20
C VAL A 139 -5.70 4.90 -10.75
N LYS A 140 -5.00 5.51 -11.71
CA LYS A 140 -4.04 6.56 -11.43
C LYS A 140 -4.78 7.84 -11.05
N THR A 141 -4.56 8.35 -9.84
CA THR A 141 -5.21 9.56 -9.30
C THR A 141 -4.23 10.69 -9.03
N ARG A 142 -2.92 10.44 -9.13
CA ARG A 142 -1.87 11.41 -8.88
C ARG A 142 -0.71 11.24 -9.85
N ASP A 143 0.06 12.31 -10.01
CA ASP A 143 1.29 12.35 -10.80
C ASP A 143 2.49 12.79 -9.93
N VAL A 144 2.62 12.19 -8.74
CA VAL A 144 3.77 12.46 -7.87
C VAL A 144 4.99 11.75 -8.43
N ILE A 145 6.02 12.52 -8.76
CA ILE A 145 7.32 12.00 -9.18
C ILE A 145 8.19 11.85 -7.93
N PRO A 146 8.69 10.65 -7.62
CA PRO A 146 9.60 10.43 -6.49
C PRO A 146 10.87 11.28 -6.62
N ILE A 147 11.54 11.54 -5.50
CA ILE A 147 12.83 12.27 -5.52
C ILE A 147 13.86 11.42 -6.29
N LYS A 148 14.75 12.04 -7.05
CA LYS A 148 15.67 11.30 -7.92
C LYS A 148 16.62 10.43 -7.12
N ASP A 149 17.28 11.03 -6.14
CA ASP A 149 18.37 10.41 -5.39
C ASP A 149 18.48 10.93 -3.94
N GLN A 150 19.37 10.31 -3.18
CA GLN A 150 19.61 10.67 -1.78
C GLN A 150 20.14 12.10 -1.60
N LYS A 151 20.90 12.62 -2.56
CA LYS A 151 21.47 13.98 -2.48
C LYS A 151 20.36 15.03 -2.60
N GLU A 152 19.42 14.82 -3.50
CA GLU A 152 18.25 15.69 -3.68
C GLU A 152 17.37 15.68 -2.41
N LEU A 153 17.15 14.50 -1.81
CA LEU A 153 16.41 14.38 -0.54
C LEU A 153 17.09 15.17 0.60
N MET A 154 18.41 15.04 0.75
CA MET A 154 19.17 15.78 1.76
C MET A 154 19.12 17.29 1.53
N ALA A 155 19.26 17.75 0.29
CA ALA A 155 19.17 19.15 -0.07
C ALA A 155 17.78 19.74 0.26
N LYS A 156 16.71 18.99 -0.03
CA LYS A 156 15.33 19.39 0.29
C LYS A 156 15.10 19.48 1.80
N ARG A 157 15.57 18.50 2.57
CA ARG A 157 15.47 18.49 4.04
C ARG A 157 16.24 19.65 4.69
N SER A 158 17.42 19.98 4.16
CA SER A 158 18.22 21.10 4.65
C SER A 158 17.48 22.44 4.50
N LYS A 159 16.85 22.67 3.34
CA LYS A 159 16.03 23.87 3.08
C LYS A 159 14.75 23.95 3.91
N ALA A 160 14.19 22.81 4.31
CA ALA A 160 12.98 22.77 5.14
C ALA A 160 13.25 23.08 6.62
N LYS A 161 14.50 22.93 7.10
CA LYS A 161 14.90 23.21 8.50
C LYS A 161 15.27 24.67 8.76
N THR A 162 15.25 25.52 7.73
CA THR A 162 15.59 26.95 7.82
C THR A 162 14.37 27.87 8.02
N HIS A 163 13.22 27.31 8.43
CA HIS A 163 12.00 28.03 8.82
C HIS A 163 11.50 27.47 10.16
#